data_AF-A0A0J8UGV4-F1
#
_entry.id   AF-A0A0J8UGV4-F1
#
_cell.length_a   1.000
_cell.length_b   1.000
_cell.length_c   1.000
_cell.angle_alpha   90.00
_cell.angle_beta   90.00
_cell.angle_gamma   90.00
#
_symmetry.space_group_name_H-M   'P 1'
#
loop_
_entity.id
_entity.type
_entity.pdbx_description
1 polymer ?
#
loop_
_entity_poly.entity_id
_entity_poly.type
_entity_poly.pdbx_seq_one_letter_code
_entity_poly.pdbx_strand_id
1 'polypeptide(L)'
;MRNDPHKVRTLSARRFRVQVLPHYHRSWSRTEQEMLSDRLERARVDELVEELRTSGMESPVVVGFDHWWSPRPRVWDGMHRSIASMRLGLDIPVRYGYPEESDYDHGDVYGAVSDTTDLDTLTDAIMSVSSFRLPAGHRPWIQTDLVSGSRAHGAELYLPRHPELREAIAAELQERLLAAGVTADVTFLRYEPGDD
;
A
#
# COMPACT_ATOMS: atom_id res chain seq x y z
N MET A 1 14.87 -8.05 -23.79
CA MET A 1 13.47 -8.50 -23.64
C MET A 1 12.64 -7.27 -23.35
N ARG A 2 11.61 -6.94 -24.14
CA ARG A 2 10.68 -5.86 -23.75
C ARG A 2 9.86 -6.36 -22.56
N ASN A 3 9.75 -5.55 -21.51
CA ASN A 3 8.81 -5.83 -20.42
C ASN A 3 7.47 -5.21 -20.82
N ASP A 4 6.45 -6.04 -20.87
CA ASP A 4 5.06 -5.68 -21.09
C ASP A 4 4.49 -5.26 -19.72
N PRO A 5 3.99 -4.02 -19.57
CA PRO A 5 3.56 -3.51 -18.27
C PRO A 5 2.29 -4.21 -17.75
N HIS A 6 1.44 -4.74 -18.63
CA HIS A 6 0.22 -5.43 -18.22
C HIS A 6 0.49 -6.87 -17.75
N LYS A 7 1.65 -7.45 -18.13
CA LYS A 7 1.97 -8.86 -17.86
C LYS A 7 2.53 -9.09 -16.46
N VAL A 8 1.66 -9.56 -15.57
CA VAL A 8 2.06 -10.13 -14.28
C VAL A 8 2.98 -11.34 -14.48
N ARG A 9 4.07 -11.41 -13.73
CA ARG A 9 5.02 -12.53 -13.69
C ARG A 9 5.24 -12.97 -12.25
N THR A 10 5.17 -14.27 -12.01
CA THR A 10 5.46 -14.82 -10.67
C THR A 10 6.96 -15.07 -10.48
N LEU A 11 7.50 -14.61 -9.36
CA LEU A 11 8.87 -14.86 -8.92
C LEU A 11 8.84 -15.51 -7.54
N SER A 12 9.56 -16.61 -7.33
CA SER A 12 9.73 -17.14 -5.98
C SER A 12 10.43 -16.14 -5.05
N ALA A 13 10.08 -16.13 -3.77
CA ALA A 13 10.67 -15.23 -2.76
C ALA A 13 12.21 -15.12 -2.87
N ARG A 14 12.90 -16.25 -3.08
CA ARG A 14 14.36 -16.29 -3.28
C ARG A 14 14.82 -15.53 -4.53
N ARG A 15 14.11 -15.66 -5.67
CA ARG A 15 14.43 -14.93 -6.90
C ARG A 15 14.10 -13.45 -6.76
N PHE A 16 12.94 -13.13 -6.19
CA PHE A 16 12.50 -11.77 -5.94
C PHE A 16 13.52 -10.98 -5.10
N ARG A 17 13.95 -11.53 -3.95
CA ARG A 17 14.93 -10.91 -3.04
C ARG A 17 16.30 -10.60 -3.67
N VAL A 18 16.64 -11.25 -4.78
CA VAL A 18 17.90 -11.02 -5.53
C VAL A 18 17.70 -10.07 -6.71
N GLN A 19 16.60 -10.26 -7.46
CA GLN A 19 16.35 -9.62 -8.75
C GLN A 19 15.63 -8.27 -8.62
N VAL A 20 14.82 -8.08 -7.59
CA VAL A 20 14.08 -6.85 -7.28
C VAL A 20 14.69 -6.20 -6.04
N LEU A 21 14.82 -4.87 -6.06
CA LEU A 21 15.25 -4.07 -4.92
C LEU A 21 14.05 -3.49 -4.14
N PRO A 22 14.19 -3.23 -2.83
CA PRO A 22 13.23 -2.41 -2.10
C PRO A 22 13.28 -0.96 -2.61
N HIS A 23 12.26 -0.16 -2.35
CA HIS A 23 12.18 1.23 -2.81
C HIS A 23 13.36 2.07 -2.28
N TYR A 24 13.48 2.23 -0.95
CA TYR A 24 14.39 3.21 -0.34
C TYR A 24 15.83 2.70 -0.10
N HIS A 25 16.12 1.40 -0.25
CA HIS A 25 17.43 0.82 0.16
C HIS A 25 18.10 -0.04 -0.92
N ARG A 26 19.37 -0.40 -0.70
CA ARG A 26 20.14 -1.28 -1.60
C ARG A 26 20.02 -2.77 -1.26
N SER A 27 19.37 -3.15 -0.16
CA SER A 27 19.21 -4.53 0.28
C SER A 27 17.91 -4.75 1.07
N TRP A 28 17.26 -5.89 0.84
CA TRP A 28 16.06 -6.29 1.56
C TRP A 28 16.29 -6.48 3.06
N SER A 29 17.43 -7.03 3.48
CA SER A 29 17.71 -7.24 4.91
C SER A 29 17.73 -5.94 5.71
N ARG A 30 18.19 -4.83 5.11
CA ARG A 30 18.15 -3.52 5.76
C ARG A 30 16.73 -2.97 5.83
N THR A 31 15.99 -3.06 4.72
CA THR A 31 14.59 -2.61 4.66
C THR A 31 13.69 -3.35 5.62
N GLU A 32 13.83 -4.68 5.68
CA GLU A 32 13.09 -5.55 6.58
C GLU A 32 13.46 -5.27 8.05
N GLN A 33 14.74 -4.98 8.35
CA GLN A 33 15.13 -4.55 9.69
C GLN A 33 14.51 -3.19 10.07
N GLU A 34 14.54 -2.20 9.18
CA GLU A 34 14.01 -0.86 9.45
C GLU A 34 12.47 -0.90 9.59
N MET A 35 11.75 -1.47 8.61
CA MET A 35 10.28 -1.63 8.68
C MET A 35 9.84 -2.48 9.89
N LEU A 36 10.48 -3.62 10.18
CA LEU A 36 10.07 -4.44 11.34
C LEU A 36 10.52 -3.86 12.69
N SER A 37 11.34 -2.81 12.72
CA SER A 37 11.66 -2.09 13.95
C SER A 37 10.52 -1.15 14.38
N ASP A 38 9.87 -0.51 13.41
CA ASP A 38 8.65 0.25 13.65
C ASP A 38 7.48 -0.67 14.06
N ARG A 39 6.56 -0.16 14.89
CA ARG A 39 5.43 -0.94 15.42
C ARG A 39 4.29 -1.11 14.43
N LEU A 40 3.96 -0.07 13.67
CA LEU A 40 2.83 -0.06 12.74
C LEU A 40 3.16 -0.88 11.51
N GLU A 41 4.34 -0.64 10.95
CA GLU A 41 4.93 -1.39 9.84
C GLU A 41 5.02 -2.90 10.15
N ARG A 42 5.52 -3.26 11.34
CA ARG A 42 5.55 -4.66 11.81
C ARG A 42 4.14 -5.24 11.93
N ALA A 43 3.19 -4.53 12.54
CA ALA A 43 1.82 -5.00 12.69
C ALA A 43 1.16 -5.25 11.33
N ARG A 44 1.37 -4.37 10.35
CA ARG A 44 0.84 -4.55 8.99
C ARG A 44 1.49 -5.74 8.26
N VAL A 45 2.80 -5.96 8.43
CA VAL A 45 3.46 -7.16 7.88
C VAL A 45 2.93 -8.44 8.54
N ASP A 46 2.72 -8.44 9.86
CA ASP A 46 2.23 -9.63 10.57
C ASP A 46 0.75 -9.91 10.24
N GLU A 47 -0.10 -8.89 10.03
CA GLU A 47 -1.46 -9.04 9.47
C GLU A 47 -1.43 -9.67 8.06
N LEU A 48 -0.63 -9.11 7.15
CA LEU A 48 -0.44 -9.66 5.80
C LEU A 48 0.09 -11.10 5.81
N VAL A 49 0.89 -11.49 6.80
CA VAL A 49 1.38 -12.86 6.95
C VAL A 49 0.23 -13.84 7.21
N GLU A 50 -0.79 -13.46 7.98
CA GLU A 50 -1.97 -14.32 8.20
C GLU A 50 -2.95 -14.28 7.01
N GLU A 51 -3.15 -13.11 6.39
CA GLU A 51 -3.96 -12.98 5.16
C GLU A 51 -3.39 -13.85 4.02
N LEU A 52 -2.10 -13.72 3.72
CA LEU A 52 -1.43 -14.43 2.62
C LEU A 52 -1.40 -15.95 2.83
N ARG A 53 -1.36 -16.45 4.07
CA ARG A 53 -1.51 -17.89 4.37
C ARG A 53 -2.88 -18.44 3.98
N THR A 54 -3.90 -17.59 4.04
CA THR A 54 -5.31 -17.99 3.91
C THR A 54 -5.84 -17.80 2.50
N SER A 55 -5.54 -16.66 1.87
CA SER A 55 -6.06 -16.28 0.54
C SER A 55 -4.99 -16.15 -0.56
N GLY A 56 -3.71 -16.17 -0.22
CA GLY A 56 -2.63 -15.80 -1.15
C GLY A 56 -2.63 -14.31 -1.50
N MET A 57 -1.82 -13.93 -2.50
CA MET A 57 -1.70 -12.53 -2.94
C MET A 57 -2.65 -12.24 -4.10
N GLU A 58 -3.66 -11.41 -3.86
CA GLU A 58 -4.59 -10.93 -4.89
C GLU A 58 -3.98 -9.80 -5.75
N SER A 59 -3.42 -8.78 -5.11
CA SER A 59 -2.82 -7.61 -5.78
C SER A 59 -1.31 -7.79 -5.99
N PRO A 60 -0.80 -7.73 -7.24
CA PRO A 60 0.62 -7.92 -7.51
C PRO A 60 1.49 -6.84 -6.87
N VAL A 61 2.77 -7.13 -6.69
CA VAL A 61 3.79 -6.13 -6.35
C VAL A 61 4.13 -5.34 -7.61
N VAL A 62 4.01 -4.02 -7.57
CA VAL A 62 4.38 -3.13 -8.68
C VAL A 62 5.87 -2.83 -8.58
N VAL A 63 6.61 -3.05 -9.68
CA VAL A 63 8.04 -2.72 -9.76
C VAL A 63 8.35 -1.85 -10.97
N GLY A 64 9.37 -1.02 -10.88
CA GLY A 64 9.84 -0.23 -12.02
C GLY A 64 11.31 0.12 -11.94
N PHE A 65 11.84 0.72 -13.01
CA PHE A 65 13.23 1.19 -13.04
C PHE A 65 13.25 2.67 -12.69
N ASP A 66 13.70 2.98 -11.47
CA ASP A 66 13.86 4.33 -10.94
C ASP A 66 15.13 5.03 -11.46
N HIS A 67 16.13 4.25 -11.87
CA HIS A 67 17.47 4.73 -12.13
C HIS A 67 18.12 4.04 -13.34
N TRP A 68 18.63 4.85 -14.27
CA TRP A 68 19.39 4.38 -15.44
C TRP A 68 20.65 3.56 -15.09
N TRP A 69 21.19 3.72 -13.88
CA TRP A 69 22.40 3.06 -13.41
C TRP A 69 22.16 1.72 -12.69
N SER A 70 20.91 1.36 -12.38
CA SER A 70 20.56 0.07 -11.76
C SER A 70 19.88 -0.86 -12.77
N PRO A 71 20.47 -2.01 -13.14
CA PRO A 71 19.81 -3.00 -14.00
C PRO A 71 18.74 -3.82 -13.26
N ARG A 72 18.50 -3.55 -11.97
CA ARG A 72 17.45 -4.19 -11.16
C ARG A 72 16.32 -3.19 -10.90
N PRO A 73 15.05 -3.58 -11.14
CA PRO A 73 13.91 -2.74 -10.79
C PRO A 73 13.75 -2.67 -9.27
N ARG A 74 13.03 -1.66 -8.81
CA ARG A 74 12.59 -1.49 -7.43
C ARG A 74 11.11 -1.74 -7.29
N VAL A 75 10.68 -2.14 -6.10
CA VAL A 75 9.28 -2.02 -5.69
C VAL A 75 8.87 -0.54 -5.69
N TRP A 76 7.75 -0.25 -6.34
CA TRP A 76 7.05 1.03 -6.27
C TRP A 76 5.85 0.91 -5.32
N ASP A 77 5.07 -0.16 -5.41
CA ASP A 77 3.99 -0.53 -4.48
C ASP A 77 4.05 -2.03 -4.12
N GLY A 78 3.63 -2.35 -2.90
CA GLY A 78 3.63 -3.71 -2.35
C GLY A 78 4.84 -4.02 -1.47
N MET A 79 5.40 -3.03 -0.77
CA MET A 79 6.55 -3.21 0.13
C MET A 79 6.25 -4.21 1.26
N HIS A 80 5.18 -4.01 2.04
CA HIS A 80 4.77 -4.94 3.10
C HIS A 80 4.38 -6.30 2.54
N ARG A 81 3.63 -6.32 1.41
CA ARG A 81 3.25 -7.55 0.68
C ARG A 81 4.49 -8.38 0.30
N SER A 82 5.55 -7.71 -0.18
CA SER A 82 6.83 -8.34 -0.52
C SER A 82 7.51 -8.97 0.70
N ILE A 83 7.58 -8.26 1.83
CA ILE A 83 8.20 -8.78 3.07
C ILE A 83 7.39 -9.96 3.62
N ALA A 84 6.07 -9.83 3.73
CA ALA A 84 5.19 -10.89 4.22
C ALA A 84 5.32 -12.17 3.38
N SER A 85 5.28 -12.07 2.04
CA SER A 85 5.50 -13.21 1.15
C SER A 85 6.91 -13.81 1.28
N MET A 86 7.95 -12.99 1.42
CA MET A 86 9.32 -13.49 1.62
C MET A 86 9.50 -14.22 2.96
N ARG A 87 8.85 -13.75 4.03
CA ARG A 87 8.84 -14.42 5.36
C ARG A 87 8.10 -15.75 5.32
N LEU A 88 7.06 -15.87 4.49
CA LEU A 88 6.32 -17.12 4.25
C LEU A 88 7.00 -18.05 3.21
N GLY A 89 7.98 -17.56 2.47
CA GLY A 89 8.59 -18.28 1.35
C GLY A 89 7.68 -18.44 0.11
N LEU A 90 6.61 -17.63 0.01
CA LEU A 90 5.64 -17.70 -1.06
C LEU A 90 6.19 -17.17 -2.39
N ASP A 91 5.53 -17.59 -3.47
CA ASP A 91 5.69 -17.05 -4.80
C ASP A 91 5.01 -15.67 -4.90
N ILE A 92 5.71 -14.68 -5.46
CA ILE A 92 5.30 -13.27 -5.50
C ILE A 92 4.90 -12.92 -6.94
N PRO A 93 3.62 -12.58 -7.21
CA PRO A 93 3.21 -11.99 -8.47
C PRO A 93 3.72 -10.55 -8.58
N VAL A 94 4.37 -10.23 -9.71
CA VAL A 94 5.02 -8.93 -9.97
C VAL A 94 4.54 -8.33 -11.29
N ARG A 95 4.19 -7.04 -11.29
CA ARG A 95 3.86 -6.24 -12.48
C ARG A 95 4.94 -5.17 -12.71
N TYR A 96 5.27 -4.85 -13.96
CA TYR A 96 6.18 -3.74 -14.28
C TYR A 96 5.39 -2.46 -14.56
N GLY A 97 5.56 -1.43 -13.73
CA GLY A 97 4.74 -0.22 -13.77
C GLY A 97 3.31 -0.44 -13.29
N TYR A 98 2.61 0.67 -13.06
CA TYR A 98 1.15 0.67 -12.91
C TYR A 98 0.50 0.34 -14.26
N PRO A 99 -0.73 -0.19 -14.28
CA PRO A 99 -1.51 -0.23 -15.52
C PRO A 99 -1.67 1.20 -16.08
N GLU A 100 -1.78 1.33 -17.39
CA GLU A 100 -2.05 2.62 -18.04
C GLU A 100 -3.41 3.18 -17.58
N GLU A 101 -3.54 4.51 -17.62
CA GLU A 101 -4.32 5.35 -16.69
C GLU A 101 -5.83 5.03 -16.54
N SER A 102 -6.45 4.36 -17.53
CA SER A 102 -7.91 4.12 -17.60
C SER A 102 -8.57 3.37 -16.44
N ASP A 103 -7.80 2.74 -15.55
CA ASP A 103 -8.30 2.05 -14.35
C ASP A 103 -8.08 2.84 -13.03
N TYR A 104 -7.28 3.93 -13.06
CA TYR A 104 -6.88 4.71 -11.87
C TYR A 104 -7.32 6.18 -11.87
N ASP A 105 -7.78 6.72 -13.00
CA ASP A 105 -8.17 8.13 -13.15
C ASP A 105 -9.40 8.57 -12.33
N HIS A 106 -9.94 7.74 -11.43
CA HIS A 106 -11.18 8.01 -10.71
C HIS A 106 -10.99 7.70 -9.21
N GLY A 107 -10.62 8.72 -8.44
CA GLY A 107 -10.32 8.61 -7.01
C GLY A 107 -11.46 9.05 -6.10
N ASP A 108 -11.70 8.29 -5.02
CA ASP A 108 -12.41 8.81 -3.85
C ASP A 108 -11.38 9.36 -2.85
N VAL A 109 -11.52 10.64 -2.50
CA VAL A 109 -10.61 11.35 -1.60
C VAL A 109 -11.18 11.36 -0.18
N TYR A 110 -10.38 10.92 0.78
CA TYR A 110 -10.72 10.87 2.20
C TYR A 110 -9.82 11.83 2.98
N GLY A 111 -10.37 12.54 3.96
CA GLY A 111 -9.64 13.41 4.87
C GLY A 111 -9.54 12.74 6.23
N ALA A 112 -8.33 12.73 6.80
CA ALA A 112 -8.04 12.29 8.15
C ALA A 112 -7.49 13.48 8.96
N VAL A 113 -8.15 13.80 10.08
CA VAL A 113 -7.77 14.91 10.97
C VAL A 113 -7.58 14.40 12.39
N SER A 114 -6.55 14.87 13.08
CA SER A 114 -6.29 14.56 14.49
C SER A 114 -5.98 15.85 15.26
N ASP A 115 -6.63 16.02 16.42
CA ASP A 115 -6.30 17.07 17.40
C ASP A 115 -5.08 16.72 18.27
N THR A 116 -4.64 15.45 18.26
CA THR A 116 -3.63 14.91 19.19
C THR A 116 -2.34 14.44 18.52
N THR A 117 -2.33 14.37 17.19
CA THR A 117 -1.22 13.84 16.40
C THR A 117 -0.86 14.86 15.32
N ASP A 118 0.44 15.18 15.20
CA ASP A 118 0.92 16.10 14.18
C ASP A 118 0.78 15.51 12.76
N LEU A 119 0.80 16.37 11.74
CA LEU A 119 0.51 15.99 10.37
C LEU A 119 1.50 14.96 9.79
N ASP A 120 2.78 15.01 10.19
CA ASP A 120 3.80 14.10 9.68
C ASP A 120 3.58 12.70 10.29
N THR A 121 3.43 12.62 11.62
CA THR A 121 3.10 11.37 12.32
C THR A 121 1.76 10.78 11.85
N LEU A 122 0.75 11.61 11.58
CA LEU A 122 -0.54 11.18 11.05
C LEU A 122 -0.39 10.61 9.63
N THR A 123 0.38 11.27 8.76
CA THR A 123 0.65 10.81 7.40
C THR A 123 1.38 9.47 7.39
N ASP A 124 2.41 9.31 8.22
CA ASP A 124 3.15 8.06 8.37
C ASP A 124 2.25 6.93 8.88
N ALA A 125 1.44 7.19 9.92
CA ALA A 125 0.51 6.20 10.46
C ALA A 125 -0.54 5.76 9.44
N ILE A 126 -1.05 6.69 8.63
CA ILE A 126 -1.98 6.39 7.54
C ILE A 126 -1.29 5.50 6.50
N MET A 127 -0.11 5.88 6.01
CA MET A 127 0.65 5.09 5.02
C MET A 127 0.92 3.65 5.49
N SER A 128 1.08 3.43 6.80
CA SER A 128 1.24 2.08 7.38
C SER A 128 -0.04 1.24 7.41
N VAL A 129 -1.24 1.84 7.44
CA VAL A 129 -2.52 1.11 7.64
C VAL A 129 -3.49 1.15 6.46
N SER A 130 -3.28 2.04 5.49
CA SER A 130 -4.34 2.45 4.55
C SER A 130 -4.61 1.50 3.38
N SER A 131 -3.68 0.59 3.07
CA SER A 131 -3.98 -0.56 2.18
C SER A 131 -4.46 -1.76 3.01
N PHE A 132 -5.70 -2.20 2.86
CA PHE A 132 -6.34 -3.23 3.70
C PHE A 132 -7.46 -3.99 2.98
N ARG A 133 -7.96 -5.08 3.58
CA ARG A 133 -9.21 -5.73 3.17
C ARG A 133 -10.37 -5.28 4.06
N LEU A 134 -11.49 -4.88 3.47
CA LEU A 134 -12.69 -4.57 4.25
C LEU A 134 -13.24 -5.83 4.96
N PRO A 135 -13.87 -5.69 6.15
CA PRO A 135 -14.45 -6.79 6.91
C PRO A 135 -15.44 -7.68 6.14
N ALA A 136 -15.70 -8.85 6.70
CA ALA A 136 -16.44 -9.93 6.07
C ALA A 136 -17.88 -9.53 5.67
N GLY A 137 -18.05 -9.19 4.40
CA GLY A 137 -19.33 -8.78 3.80
C GLY A 137 -19.12 -7.90 2.58
N HIS A 138 -18.18 -6.97 2.65
CA HIS A 138 -17.91 -6.00 1.58
C HIS A 138 -16.80 -6.50 0.65
N ARG A 139 -15.71 -7.01 1.25
CA ARG A 139 -14.66 -7.86 0.64
C ARG A 139 -13.65 -7.32 -0.39
N PRO A 140 -13.68 -6.11 -1.00
CA PRO A 140 -12.59 -5.75 -1.89
C PRO A 140 -11.29 -5.64 -1.11
N TRP A 141 -10.19 -5.77 -1.84
CA TRP A 141 -8.92 -5.25 -1.38
C TRP A 141 -8.89 -3.75 -1.69
N ILE A 142 -8.80 -2.92 -0.66
CA ILE A 142 -8.57 -1.49 -0.78
C ILE A 142 -7.07 -1.28 -0.84
N GLN A 143 -6.58 -0.74 -1.95
CA GLN A 143 -5.23 -0.21 -2.06
C GLN A 143 -5.27 1.30 -1.82
N THR A 144 -4.25 1.84 -1.16
CA THR A 144 -3.99 3.28 -1.16
C THR A 144 -2.94 3.60 -2.19
N ASP A 145 -3.23 4.60 -3.01
CA ASP A 145 -2.36 4.99 -4.11
C ASP A 145 -1.48 6.17 -3.71
N LEU A 146 -2.05 7.13 -2.98
CA LEU A 146 -1.37 8.31 -2.50
C LEU A 146 -1.94 8.79 -1.16
N VAL A 147 -1.06 9.37 -0.33
CA VAL A 147 -1.43 10.20 0.81
C VAL A 147 -0.69 11.53 0.68
N SER A 148 -1.37 12.64 0.95
CA SER A 148 -0.79 13.98 0.89
C SER A 148 -1.17 14.81 2.12
N GLY A 149 -0.23 15.61 2.64
CA GLY A 149 -0.51 16.51 3.76
C GLY A 149 -1.08 17.85 3.29
N SER A 150 -2.29 18.19 3.72
CA SER A 150 -2.94 19.48 3.50
C SER A 150 -3.17 20.22 4.81
N ARG A 151 -2.65 21.45 4.92
CA ARG A 151 -2.92 22.32 6.09
C ARG A 151 -4.39 22.66 6.30
N ALA A 152 -5.24 22.46 5.29
CA ALA A 152 -6.68 22.74 5.37
C ALA A 152 -7.52 21.51 5.76
N HIS A 153 -7.03 20.29 5.49
CA HIS A 153 -7.82 19.05 5.55
C HIS A 153 -7.14 17.90 6.31
N GLY A 154 -5.98 18.15 6.94
CA GLY A 154 -5.17 17.11 7.58
C GLY A 154 -4.44 16.29 6.52
N ALA A 155 -4.45 14.96 6.66
CA ALA A 155 -3.94 14.07 5.62
C ALA A 155 -5.08 13.70 4.65
N GLU A 156 -4.88 13.94 3.36
CA GLU A 156 -5.78 13.47 2.29
C GLU A 156 -5.27 12.14 1.72
N LEU A 157 -6.14 11.12 1.71
CA LEU A 157 -5.89 9.81 1.11
C LEU A 157 -6.63 9.72 -0.23
N TYR A 158 -5.97 9.14 -1.22
CA TYR A 158 -6.52 8.89 -2.55
C TYR A 158 -6.66 7.38 -2.72
N LEU A 159 -7.90 6.93 -2.87
CA LEU A 159 -8.26 5.51 -2.96
C LEU A 159 -9.07 5.25 -4.24
N PRO A 160 -9.07 4.01 -4.77
CA PRO A 160 -9.95 3.60 -5.84
C PRO A 160 -11.42 3.88 -5.50
N ARG A 161 -12.16 4.42 -6.49
CA ARG A 161 -13.56 4.82 -6.31
C ARG A 161 -14.47 3.64 -5.97
N HIS A 162 -15.11 3.70 -4.80
CA HIS A 162 -16.07 2.70 -4.32
C HIS A 162 -17.29 3.39 -3.66
N PRO A 163 -18.22 3.96 -4.46
CA PRO A 163 -19.24 4.87 -3.96
C PRO A 163 -20.14 4.27 -2.87
N GLU A 164 -20.45 2.98 -2.98
CA GLU A 164 -21.26 2.20 -2.05
C GLU A 164 -20.50 1.74 -0.79
N LEU A 165 -19.18 1.92 -0.72
CA LEU A 165 -18.34 1.49 0.39
C LEU A 165 -17.72 2.66 1.18
N ARG A 166 -17.96 3.92 0.79
CA ARG A 166 -17.30 5.09 1.36
C ARG A 166 -17.37 5.18 2.89
N GLU A 167 -18.55 4.94 3.46
CA GLU A 167 -18.74 4.94 4.92
C GLU A 167 -17.97 3.79 5.59
N ALA A 168 -17.97 2.60 4.99
CA ALA A 168 -17.24 1.44 5.51
C ALA A 168 -15.71 1.60 5.41
N ILE A 169 -15.21 2.22 4.34
CA ILE A 169 -13.79 2.55 4.14
C ILE A 169 -13.32 3.57 5.17
N ALA A 170 -14.10 4.64 5.39
CA ALA A 170 -13.80 5.66 6.39
C ALA A 170 -13.78 5.06 7.82
N ALA A 171 -14.79 4.25 8.16
CA ALA A 171 -14.86 3.58 9.46
C ALA A 171 -13.69 2.61 9.70
N GLU A 172 -13.37 1.74 8.73
CA GLU A 172 -12.25 0.78 8.83
C GLU A 172 -10.90 1.51 8.95
N LEU A 173 -10.69 2.60 8.20
CA LEU A 173 -9.50 3.45 8.35
C LEU A 173 -9.39 4.05 9.76
N GLN A 174 -10.49 4.58 10.29
CA GLN A 174 -10.54 5.16 11.64
C GLN A 174 -10.29 4.10 12.73
N GLU A 175 -10.88 2.90 12.60
CA GLU A 175 -10.62 1.78 13.52
C GLU A 175 -9.15 1.30 13.45
N ARG A 176 -8.57 1.25 12.24
CA ARG A 176 -7.15 0.90 12.05
C ARG A 176 -6.19 1.94 12.64
N LEU A 177 -6.47 3.22 12.46
CA LEU A 177 -5.71 4.30 13.10
C LEU A 177 -5.82 4.22 14.63
N LEU A 178 -7.02 3.96 15.17
CA LEU A 178 -7.21 3.78 16.61
C LEU A 178 -6.45 2.56 17.15
N ALA A 179 -6.43 1.43 16.43
CA ALA A 179 -5.62 0.26 16.76
C ALA A 179 -4.10 0.53 16.64
N ALA A 180 -3.70 1.40 15.70
CA ALA A 180 -2.37 1.97 15.62
C ALA A 180 -2.07 2.98 16.75
N GLY A 181 -3.04 3.34 17.60
CA GLY A 181 -2.86 4.28 18.70
C GLY A 181 -2.89 5.76 18.27
N VAL A 182 -3.45 6.04 17.08
CA VAL A 182 -3.66 7.37 16.53
C VAL A 182 -5.16 7.66 16.52
N THR A 183 -5.60 8.61 17.33
CA THR A 183 -6.99 9.09 17.30
C THR A 183 -7.13 10.10 16.17
N ALA A 184 -7.86 9.75 15.12
CA ALA A 184 -8.19 10.65 14.03
C ALA A 184 -9.62 10.39 13.55
N ASP A 185 -10.31 11.44 13.12
CA ASP A 185 -11.59 11.34 12.43
C ASP A 185 -11.33 11.22 10.93
N VAL A 186 -11.90 10.18 10.30
CA VAL A 186 -11.75 9.91 8.86
C VAL A 186 -13.08 10.10 8.17
N THR A 187 -13.10 10.89 7.09
CA THR A 187 -14.31 11.20 6.33
C THR A 187 -14.05 11.21 4.83
N PHE A 188 -15.06 10.84 4.04
CA PHE A 188 -15.04 11.07 2.59
C PHE A 188 -15.23 12.57 2.30
N LEU A 189 -14.33 13.16 1.50
CA LEU A 189 -14.35 14.58 1.15
C LEU A 189 -14.99 14.83 -0.22
N ARG A 190 -14.44 14.19 -1.26
CA ARG A 190 -14.77 14.46 -2.66
C ARG A 190 -14.48 13.25 -3.55
N TYR A 191 -15.19 13.18 -4.66
CA TYR A 191 -14.73 12.42 -5.82
C TYR A 191 -13.81 13.32 -6.63
N GLU A 192 -12.66 12.82 -7.03
CA GLU A 192 -11.73 13.51 -7.93
C GLU A 192 -11.75 12.81 -9.30
N PRO A 193 -12.26 13.49 -10.35
CA PRO A 193 -12.07 13.03 -11.71
C PRO A 193 -10.62 13.31 -12.14
N GLY A 194 -10.00 12.34 -12.78
CA GLY A 194 -8.72 12.50 -13.46
C GLY A 194 -8.82 13.39 -14.69
N ASP A 195 -7.66 13.82 -15.18
CA ASP A 195 -7.53 14.68 -16.34
C ASP A 195 -7.70 13.85 -17.63
N ASP A 196 -8.82 14.06 -18.36
CA ASP A 196 -9.16 13.47 -19.68
C ASP A 196 -8.18 13.86 -20.82
#